data_AF-A0A0Q4QPE2-F1
#
_entry.id   AF-A0A0Q4QPE2-F1
#
_cell.length_a   1.000
_cell.length_b   1.000
_cell.length_c   1.000
_cell.angle_alpha   90.00
_cell.angle_beta   90.00
_cell.angle_gamma   90.00
#
_symmetry.space_group_name_H-M   'P 1'
#
loop_
_entity.id
_entity.type
_entity.pdbx_description
1 polymer ?
#
loop_
_entity_poly.entity_id
_entity_poly.type
_entity_poly.pdbx_seq_one_letter_code
_entity_poly.pdbx_strand_id
1 'polypeptide(L)'
;MGHQEGYSKGYEDGSKQAEEEKTDHSHGWELAEKAGYEKGLKIGRYEGGDAIIDEQLSETHVLPDTSVAQVIASGIAALGERIIHLLTAEQVAGRLLEALEQRKPLSVVRLGDGELLTLAQESVLPTEQIRQEGGFLEYAGVKVPDIAARDRLLAAVKRADIVGIPKLRQPNYQRLATDVFQSYGIDFRSKVLTDSLVNYRLYQDGHLSRLMKGRKVLVVGNLAQPLAEVLAESGVAVAGAVAQVQGIHDVDRVMGEIRGQNFDLALVSAGIAAVILADAIAAEMGKAALDFGHMANAIIKGEAPLQA
;
A
#
# COMPACT_ATOMS: atom_id res chain seq x y z
N MET A 1 -11.78 -11.56 -15.69
CA MET A 1 -12.87 -11.20 -16.62
C MET A 1 -14.24 -11.54 -16.02
N GLY A 2 -14.44 -12.70 -15.38
CA GLY A 2 -15.74 -13.08 -14.79
C GLY A 2 -16.33 -12.20 -13.67
N HIS A 3 -15.54 -11.47 -12.87
CA HIS A 3 -16.09 -10.62 -11.79
C HIS A 3 -16.77 -9.35 -12.32
N GLN A 4 -16.23 -8.74 -13.39
CA GLN A 4 -16.88 -7.60 -14.05
C GLN A 4 -18.11 -8.08 -14.82
N GLU A 5 -18.02 -9.23 -15.50
CA GLU A 5 -19.15 -9.82 -16.21
C GLU A 5 -20.29 -10.22 -15.26
N GLY A 6 -19.99 -10.81 -14.10
CA GLY A 6 -20.99 -11.19 -13.10
C GLY A 6 -21.68 -9.99 -12.45
N TYR A 7 -20.93 -8.93 -12.11
CA TYR A 7 -21.50 -7.69 -11.57
C TYR A 7 -22.33 -6.95 -12.63
N SER A 8 -21.82 -6.78 -13.85
CA SER A 8 -22.52 -6.13 -14.94
C SER A 8 -23.79 -6.90 -15.34
N LYS A 9 -23.75 -8.23 -15.40
CA LYS A 9 -24.91 -9.07 -15.71
C LYS A 9 -25.94 -9.07 -14.58
N GLY A 10 -25.50 -9.07 -13.33
CA GLY A 10 -26.38 -8.89 -12.16
C GLY A 10 -27.08 -7.52 -12.14
N TYR A 11 -26.35 -6.46 -12.50
CA TYR A 11 -26.87 -5.09 -12.59
C TYR A 11 -27.85 -4.91 -13.76
N GLU A 12 -27.54 -5.47 -14.93
CA GLU A 12 -28.42 -5.44 -16.11
C GLU A 12 -29.72 -6.22 -15.87
N ASP A 13 -29.64 -7.39 -15.22
CA ASP A 13 -30.82 -8.20 -14.90
C ASP A 13 -31.70 -7.52 -13.83
N GLY A 14 -31.08 -6.90 -12.81
CA GLY A 14 -31.82 -6.14 -11.79
C GLY A 14 -32.48 -4.89 -12.35
N SER A 15 -31.80 -4.20 -13.27
CA SER A 15 -32.34 -3.00 -13.95
C SER A 15 -33.55 -3.33 -14.83
N LYS A 16 -33.53 -4.48 -15.52
CA LYS A 16 -34.68 -4.96 -16.31
C LYS A 16 -35.90 -5.31 -15.46
N GLN A 17 -35.70 -5.94 -14.30
CA GLN A 17 -36.79 -6.19 -13.36
C GLN A 17 -37.38 -4.89 -12.78
N ALA A 18 -36.55 -3.89 -12.51
CA ALA A 18 -37.00 -2.58 -12.03
C ALA A 18 -37.80 -1.78 -13.07
N GLU A 19 -37.48 -1.93 -14.36
CA GLU A 19 -38.22 -1.30 -15.46
C GLU A 19 -39.60 -1.94 -15.69
N GLU A 20 -39.75 -3.24 -15.38
CA GLU A 20 -41.01 -3.98 -15.50
C GLU A 20 -41.98 -3.69 -14.34
N GLU A 21 -41.48 -3.40 -13.14
CA GLU A 21 -42.28 -3.07 -11.95
C GLU A 21 -42.41 -1.56 -11.74
N LYS A 22 -43.30 -0.91 -12.51
CA LYS A 22 -43.63 0.54 -12.41
C LYS A 22 -44.34 0.90 -11.09
N THR A 23 -43.62 0.88 -9.96
CA THR A 23 -44.10 1.45 -8.69
C THR A 23 -42.98 2.19 -7.98
N ASP A 24 -43.23 3.47 -7.70
CA ASP A 24 -42.44 4.40 -6.89
C ASP A 24 -40.91 4.32 -7.07
N HIS A 25 -40.40 5.15 -7.99
CA HIS A 25 -39.03 5.03 -8.51
C HIS A 25 -37.96 4.92 -7.40
N SER A 26 -37.97 5.71 -6.33
CA SER A 26 -36.91 5.60 -5.31
C SER A 26 -36.91 4.26 -4.55
N HIS A 27 -38.08 3.69 -4.28
CA HIS A 27 -38.21 2.41 -3.57
C HIS A 27 -37.91 1.20 -4.48
N GLY A 28 -38.28 1.28 -5.76
CA GLY A 28 -37.96 0.23 -6.75
C GLY A 28 -36.47 0.09 -7.03
N TRP A 29 -35.73 1.20 -7.09
CA TRP A 29 -34.28 1.19 -7.33
C TRP A 29 -33.49 0.54 -6.18
N GLU A 30 -33.81 0.86 -4.91
CA GLU A 30 -33.15 0.23 -3.75
C GLU A 30 -33.43 -1.28 -3.65
N LEU A 31 -34.66 -1.70 -3.96
CA LEU A 31 -35.03 -3.12 -3.98
C LEU A 31 -34.32 -3.89 -5.10
N ALA A 32 -34.22 -3.29 -6.29
CA ALA A 32 -33.53 -3.89 -7.43
C ALA A 32 -32.00 -3.96 -7.20
N GLU A 33 -31.40 -2.92 -6.62
CA GLU A 33 -29.98 -2.93 -6.24
C GLU A 33 -29.69 -4.04 -5.23
N LYS A 34 -30.53 -4.16 -4.20
CA LYS A 34 -30.42 -5.22 -3.19
C LYS A 34 -30.57 -6.61 -3.80
N ALA A 35 -31.57 -6.81 -4.66
CA ALA A 35 -31.79 -8.09 -5.34
C ALA A 35 -30.62 -8.46 -6.27
N GLY A 36 -30.10 -7.49 -7.02
CA GLY A 36 -28.91 -7.66 -7.86
C GLY A 36 -27.68 -8.02 -7.05
N TYR A 37 -27.47 -7.35 -5.91
CA TYR A 37 -26.39 -7.66 -4.98
C TYR A 37 -26.52 -9.08 -4.39
N GLU A 38 -27.70 -9.47 -3.92
CA GLU A 38 -27.95 -10.81 -3.38
C GLU A 38 -27.76 -11.91 -4.43
N LYS A 39 -28.23 -11.67 -5.66
CA LYS A 39 -28.02 -12.57 -6.82
C LYS A 39 -26.53 -12.70 -7.13
N GLY A 40 -25.81 -11.58 -7.23
CA GLY A 40 -24.36 -11.57 -7.47
C GLY A 40 -23.59 -12.29 -6.37
N LEU A 41 -23.98 -12.09 -5.11
CA LEU A 41 -23.39 -12.78 -3.96
C LEU A 41 -23.63 -14.29 -4.03
N LYS A 42 -24.83 -14.73 -4.40
CA LYS A 42 -25.17 -16.15 -4.53
C LYS A 42 -24.40 -16.80 -5.67
N ILE A 43 -24.36 -16.16 -6.84
CA ILE A 43 -23.60 -16.62 -8.00
C ILE A 43 -22.11 -16.71 -7.64
N GLY A 44 -21.54 -15.65 -7.05
CA GLY A 44 -20.14 -15.63 -6.66
C GLY A 44 -19.77 -16.67 -5.60
N ARG A 45 -20.68 -16.96 -4.64
CA ARG A 45 -20.48 -18.03 -3.65
C ARG A 45 -20.46 -19.42 -4.28
N TYR A 46 -21.35 -19.68 -5.23
CA TYR A 46 -21.38 -20.97 -5.93
C TYR A 46 -20.23 -21.06 -6.94
N GLU A 47 -20.22 -20.21 -7.98
CA GLU A 47 -19.23 -20.25 -9.06
C GLU A 47 -17.79 -20.02 -8.57
N GLY A 48 -17.59 -19.15 -7.58
CA GLY A 48 -16.28 -18.85 -7.01
C GLY A 48 -15.90 -19.68 -5.77
N GLY A 49 -16.77 -20.59 -5.33
CA GLY A 49 -16.59 -21.37 -4.10
C GLY A 49 -16.90 -22.84 -4.31
N ASP A 50 -18.18 -23.21 -4.21
CA ASP A 50 -18.63 -24.60 -4.29
C ASP A 50 -18.31 -25.24 -5.65
N ALA A 51 -18.48 -24.53 -6.76
CA ALA A 51 -18.15 -25.06 -8.09
C ALA A 51 -16.66 -25.40 -8.25
N ILE A 52 -15.77 -24.58 -7.67
CA ILE A 52 -14.33 -24.85 -7.66
C ILE A 52 -14.02 -26.08 -6.79
N ILE A 53 -14.76 -26.28 -5.70
CA ILE A 53 -14.62 -27.49 -4.87
C ILE A 53 -15.07 -28.72 -5.65
N ASP A 54 -16.22 -28.65 -6.33
CA ASP A 54 -16.77 -29.73 -7.16
C ASP A 54 -15.80 -30.13 -8.28
N GLU A 55 -15.09 -29.18 -8.90
CA GLU A 55 -14.05 -29.45 -9.91
C GLU A 55 -12.85 -30.23 -9.34
N GLN A 56 -12.57 -30.14 -8.04
CA GLN A 56 -11.46 -30.83 -7.38
C GLN A 56 -11.88 -32.13 -6.70
N LEU A 57 -13.18 -32.30 -6.41
CA LEU A 57 -13.74 -33.52 -5.85
C LEU A 57 -13.85 -34.60 -6.93
N SER A 58 -13.54 -35.84 -6.56
CA SER A 58 -13.83 -36.98 -7.42
C SER A 58 -15.34 -37.20 -7.49
N GLU A 59 -15.84 -37.67 -8.65
CA GLU A 59 -17.26 -37.96 -8.90
C GLU A 59 -17.92 -38.91 -7.88
N THR A 60 -17.12 -39.68 -7.12
CA THR A 60 -17.61 -40.62 -6.10
C THR A 60 -17.55 -40.07 -4.68
N HIS A 61 -17.23 -38.79 -4.48
CA HIS A 61 -17.07 -38.17 -3.17
C HIS A 61 -18.11 -37.05 -2.95
N VAL A 62 -18.54 -36.89 -1.69
CA VAL A 62 -19.42 -35.81 -1.26
C VAL A 62 -18.90 -35.22 0.06
N LEU A 63 -19.12 -33.92 0.27
CA LEU A 63 -18.81 -33.21 1.52
C LEU A 63 -20.11 -32.75 2.20
N PRO A 64 -20.80 -33.63 2.94
CA PRO A 64 -22.17 -33.36 3.41
C PRO A 64 -22.28 -32.22 4.43
N ASP A 65 -21.24 -32.00 5.24
CA ASP A 65 -21.27 -31.06 6.38
C ASP A 65 -20.10 -30.06 6.35
N THR A 66 -19.57 -29.74 5.17
CA THR A 66 -18.41 -28.83 5.03
C THR A 66 -18.75 -27.68 4.07
N SER A 67 -18.77 -26.46 4.59
CA SER A 67 -18.93 -25.24 3.80
C SER A 67 -17.63 -24.84 3.10
N VAL A 68 -17.74 -24.04 2.03
CA VAL A 68 -16.59 -23.37 1.37
C VAL A 68 -15.67 -22.68 2.39
N ALA A 69 -16.24 -21.99 3.38
CA ALA A 69 -15.46 -21.28 4.39
C ALA A 69 -14.62 -22.23 5.26
N GLN A 70 -15.15 -23.41 5.60
CA GLN A 70 -14.40 -24.44 6.33
C GLN A 70 -13.30 -25.05 5.46
N VAL A 71 -13.59 -25.32 4.17
CA VAL A 71 -12.55 -25.78 3.22
C VAL A 71 -11.42 -24.76 3.12
N ILE A 72 -11.73 -23.48 2.96
CA ILE A 72 -10.73 -22.39 2.91
C ILE A 72 -9.96 -22.30 4.22
N ALA A 73 -10.62 -22.35 5.38
CA ALA A 73 -9.97 -22.28 6.68
C ALA A 73 -9.00 -23.45 6.89
N SER A 74 -9.42 -24.67 6.58
CA SER A 74 -8.57 -25.86 6.60
C SER A 74 -7.41 -25.77 5.62
N GLY A 75 -7.66 -25.26 4.42
CA GLY A 75 -6.62 -25.00 3.43
C GLY A 75 -5.58 -23.99 3.91
N ILE A 76 -6.01 -22.86 4.48
CA ILE A 76 -5.12 -21.84 5.08
C ILE A 76 -4.30 -22.45 6.22
N ALA A 77 -4.93 -23.23 7.11
CA ALA A 77 -4.21 -23.91 8.18
C ALA A 77 -3.15 -24.89 7.63
N ALA A 78 -3.46 -25.60 6.54
CA ALA A 78 -2.54 -26.52 5.88
C ALA A 78 -1.40 -25.82 5.12
N LEU A 79 -1.52 -24.53 4.78
CA LEU A 79 -0.44 -23.78 4.13
C LEU A 79 0.78 -23.60 5.05
N GLY A 80 0.59 -23.59 6.38
CA GLY A 80 1.68 -23.56 7.37
C GLY A 80 2.75 -22.50 7.07
N GLU A 81 4.01 -22.95 6.95
CA GLU A 81 5.18 -22.11 6.66
C GLU A 81 5.10 -21.35 5.33
N ARG A 82 4.16 -21.69 4.43
CA ARG A 82 3.96 -20.93 3.19
C ARG A 82 3.43 -19.52 3.46
N ILE A 83 2.79 -19.29 4.60
CA ILE A 83 2.29 -17.97 5.01
C ILE A 83 3.47 -17.06 5.37
N ILE A 84 3.52 -15.87 4.76
CA ILE A 84 4.53 -14.86 5.06
C ILE A 84 4.07 -14.01 6.24
N HIS A 85 4.93 -13.90 7.25
CA HIS A 85 4.69 -13.03 8.40
C HIS A 85 5.13 -11.60 8.09
N LEU A 86 4.21 -10.67 8.24
CA LEU A 86 4.49 -9.23 8.19
C LEU A 86 4.77 -8.73 9.61
N LEU A 87 5.73 -7.82 9.75
CA LEU A 87 5.93 -7.08 10.98
C LEU A 87 4.66 -6.29 11.33
N THR A 88 4.36 -6.25 12.62
CA THR A 88 3.33 -5.33 13.15
C THR A 88 3.88 -3.91 13.25
N ALA A 89 2.99 -2.93 13.41
CA ALA A 89 3.39 -1.55 13.65
C ALA A 89 4.27 -1.40 14.90
N GLU A 90 3.97 -2.14 15.97
CA GLU A 90 4.79 -2.20 17.18
C GLU A 90 6.21 -2.72 16.89
N GLN A 91 6.34 -3.78 16.10
CA GLN A 91 7.66 -4.33 15.73
C GLN A 91 8.44 -3.36 14.83
N VAL A 92 7.78 -2.67 13.90
CA VAL A 92 8.40 -1.63 13.08
C VAL A 92 8.83 -0.45 13.95
N ALA A 93 7.98 0.00 14.87
CA ALA A 93 8.30 1.06 15.82
C ALA A 93 9.50 0.69 16.71
N GLY A 94 9.54 -0.54 17.22
CA GLY A 94 10.65 -1.04 18.03
C GLY A 94 11.99 -0.98 17.27
N ARG A 95 12.01 -1.42 16.01
CA ARG A 95 13.21 -1.37 15.16
C ARG A 95 13.65 0.07 14.85
N LEU A 96 12.69 0.96 14.57
CA LEU A 96 12.98 2.38 14.37
C LEU A 96 13.53 3.03 15.65
N LEU A 97 12.93 2.77 16.81
CA LEU A 97 13.41 3.28 18.09
C LEU A 97 14.83 2.80 18.39
N GLU A 98 15.11 1.50 18.19
CA GLU A 98 16.45 0.94 18.35
C GLU A 98 17.46 1.63 17.41
N ALA A 99 17.10 1.82 16.14
CA ALA A 99 17.95 2.51 15.17
C ALA A 99 18.21 3.98 15.59
N LEU A 100 17.20 4.68 16.11
CA LEU A 100 17.32 6.07 16.60
C LEU A 100 18.17 6.18 17.87
N GLU A 101 18.09 5.20 18.77
CA GLU A 101 18.91 5.13 19.99
C GLU A 101 20.36 4.82 19.66
N GLN A 102 20.60 3.85 18.77
CA GLN A 102 21.93 3.41 18.36
C GLN A 102 22.54 4.29 17.25
N ARG A 103 21.79 5.27 16.73
CA ARG A 103 22.16 6.12 15.58
C ARG A 103 22.59 5.30 14.36
N LYS A 104 21.82 4.26 14.06
CA LYS A 104 22.04 3.40 12.89
C LYS A 104 21.08 3.78 11.76
N PRO A 105 21.50 3.57 10.50
CA PRO A 105 20.59 3.71 9.37
C PRO A 105 19.45 2.69 9.47
N LEU A 106 18.25 3.13 9.11
CA LEU A 106 17.11 2.24 8.90
C LEU A 106 16.08 2.91 7.99
N SER A 107 15.73 2.25 6.90
CA SER A 107 14.71 2.69 5.96
C SER A 107 13.44 1.85 6.08
N VAL A 108 12.30 2.53 6.21
CA VAL A 108 10.97 1.92 6.07
C VAL A 108 10.31 2.51 4.85
N VAL A 109 10.23 1.72 3.77
CA VAL A 109 9.60 2.11 2.51
C VAL A 109 8.26 1.41 2.36
N ARG A 110 7.33 1.94 1.57
CA ARG A 110 6.01 1.34 1.36
C ARG A 110 5.69 1.27 -0.12
N LEU A 111 5.04 0.18 -0.53
CA LEU A 111 4.56 -0.04 -1.89
C LEU A 111 3.04 0.04 -1.90
N GLY A 112 2.51 1.09 -2.51
CA GLY A 112 1.12 1.20 -2.91
C GLY A 112 0.91 0.76 -4.36
N ASP A 113 -0.28 1.04 -4.88
CA ASP A 113 -0.62 0.84 -6.29
C ASP A 113 0.30 1.63 -7.24
N GLY A 114 0.63 2.88 -6.90
CA GLY A 114 1.52 3.72 -7.70
C GLY A 114 2.93 3.15 -7.85
N GLU A 115 3.56 2.72 -6.75
CA GLU A 115 4.88 2.10 -6.78
C GLU A 115 4.85 0.75 -7.52
N LEU A 116 3.81 -0.06 -7.31
CA LEU A 116 3.67 -1.37 -7.96
C LEU A 116 3.45 -1.25 -9.47
N LEU A 117 2.57 -0.34 -9.91
CA LEU A 117 2.38 -0.05 -11.34
C LEU A 117 3.66 0.49 -11.97
N THR A 118 4.40 1.35 -11.25
CA THR A 118 5.71 1.83 -11.72
C THR A 118 6.69 0.68 -11.91
N LEU A 119 6.78 -0.25 -10.95
CA LEU A 119 7.64 -1.44 -11.02
C LEU A 119 7.23 -2.43 -12.11
N ALA A 120 5.93 -2.52 -12.40
CA ALA A 120 5.35 -3.47 -13.35
C ALA A 120 5.58 -3.10 -14.83
N GLN A 121 5.95 -1.85 -15.12
CA GLN A 121 6.21 -1.35 -16.47
C GLN A 121 7.17 -2.26 -17.24
N GLU A 122 6.68 -2.88 -18.32
CA GLU A 122 7.43 -3.74 -19.25
C GLU A 122 8.05 -4.99 -18.60
N SER A 123 7.71 -5.31 -17.35
CA SER A 123 8.17 -6.52 -16.64
C SER A 123 7.03 -7.49 -16.38
N VAL A 124 5.88 -6.95 -15.98
CA VAL A 124 4.65 -7.71 -15.70
C VAL A 124 3.53 -7.23 -16.61
N LEU A 125 3.42 -5.92 -16.81
CA LEU A 125 2.35 -5.30 -17.58
C LEU A 125 2.93 -4.46 -18.73
N PRO A 126 2.31 -4.50 -19.92
CA PRO A 126 2.70 -3.62 -21.02
C PRO A 126 2.38 -2.16 -20.70
N THR A 127 3.16 -1.23 -21.28
CA THR A 127 3.02 0.22 -21.07
C THR A 127 1.60 0.72 -21.28
N GLU A 128 0.89 0.23 -22.29
CA GLU A 128 -0.50 0.62 -22.59
C GLU A 128 -1.44 0.31 -21.42
N GLN A 129 -1.27 -0.86 -20.80
CA GLN A 129 -2.07 -1.24 -19.64
C GLN A 129 -1.70 -0.39 -18.42
N ILE A 130 -0.41 -0.09 -18.21
CA ILE A 130 0.02 0.83 -17.15
C ILE A 130 -0.59 2.23 -17.34
N ARG A 131 -0.67 2.75 -18.57
CA ARG A 131 -1.33 4.04 -18.84
C ARG A 131 -2.83 4.02 -18.52
N GLN A 132 -3.50 2.91 -18.81
CA GLN A 132 -4.94 2.75 -18.54
C GLN A 132 -5.23 2.67 -17.05
N GLU A 133 -4.43 1.91 -16.31
CA GLU A 133 -4.65 1.67 -14.87
C GLU A 133 -4.01 2.73 -13.97
N GLY A 134 -2.95 3.39 -14.45
CA GLY A 134 -2.09 4.30 -13.71
C GLY A 134 -2.21 5.76 -14.11
N GLY A 135 -3.40 6.24 -14.47
CA GLY A 135 -3.61 7.65 -14.86
C GLY A 135 -3.16 8.68 -13.81
N PHE A 136 -3.02 8.27 -12.55
CA PHE A 136 -2.52 9.09 -11.44
C PHE A 136 -0.99 9.07 -11.27
N LEU A 137 -0.25 8.24 -12.01
CA LEU A 137 1.20 8.09 -11.84
C LEU A 137 1.98 9.37 -12.11
N GLU A 138 1.54 10.19 -13.07
CA GLU A 138 2.19 11.48 -13.36
C GLU A 138 2.09 12.43 -12.16
N TYR A 139 0.92 12.48 -11.52
CA TYR A 139 0.74 13.21 -10.26
C TYR A 139 1.60 12.62 -9.12
N ALA A 140 1.76 11.30 -9.09
CA ALA A 140 2.61 10.61 -8.12
C ALA A 140 4.13 10.71 -8.43
N GLY A 141 4.52 11.37 -9.53
CA GLY A 141 5.90 11.70 -9.87
C GLY A 141 6.56 10.81 -10.92
N VAL A 142 5.79 10.06 -11.71
CA VAL A 142 6.28 9.17 -12.79
C VAL A 142 5.49 9.36 -14.07
N LYS A 143 6.16 9.75 -15.15
CA LYS A 143 5.54 9.91 -16.48
C LYS A 143 5.73 8.68 -17.34
N VAL A 144 4.68 7.88 -17.51
CA VAL A 144 4.74 6.59 -18.21
C VAL A 144 4.98 6.77 -19.75
N PRO A 145 5.84 5.95 -20.39
CA PRO A 145 6.77 5.01 -19.77
C PRO A 145 7.98 5.72 -19.17
N ASP A 146 8.42 5.22 -18.02
CA ASP A 146 9.66 5.68 -17.39
C ASP A 146 10.43 4.49 -16.80
N ILE A 147 11.20 3.85 -17.67
CA ILE A 147 11.99 2.66 -17.32
C ILE A 147 13.13 3.01 -16.35
N ALA A 148 13.69 4.22 -16.48
CA ALA A 148 14.73 4.68 -15.56
C ALA A 148 14.17 4.88 -14.14
N ALA A 149 13.00 5.50 -14.01
CA ALA A 149 12.27 5.60 -12.75
C ALA A 149 11.98 4.23 -12.13
N ARG A 150 11.48 3.29 -12.93
CA ARG A 150 11.23 1.89 -12.53
C ARG A 150 12.48 1.25 -11.96
N ASP A 151 13.61 1.34 -12.66
CA ASP A 151 14.85 0.69 -12.25
C ASP A 151 15.45 1.35 -10.99
N ARG A 152 15.35 2.68 -10.85
CA ARG A 152 15.72 3.39 -9.61
C ARG A 152 14.86 2.95 -8.43
N LEU A 153 13.55 2.85 -8.63
CA LEU A 153 12.61 2.38 -7.60
C LEU A 153 12.92 0.93 -7.21
N LEU A 154 13.14 0.04 -8.18
CA LEU A 154 13.51 -1.35 -7.94
C LEU A 154 14.79 -1.47 -7.11
N ALA A 155 15.81 -0.66 -7.41
CA ALA A 155 17.05 -0.65 -6.67
C ALA A 155 16.84 -0.24 -5.20
N ALA A 156 16.01 0.78 -4.94
CA ALA A 156 15.65 1.20 -3.59
C ALA A 156 14.89 0.11 -2.83
N VAL A 157 13.89 -0.53 -3.45
CA VAL A 157 13.14 -1.65 -2.84
C VAL A 157 14.04 -2.83 -2.50
N LYS A 158 15.03 -3.12 -3.34
CA LYS A 158 15.99 -4.20 -3.09
C LYS A 158 16.94 -3.90 -1.92
N ARG A 159 17.23 -2.63 -1.63
CA ARG A 159 18.13 -2.22 -0.53
C ARG A 159 17.43 -1.92 0.78
N ALA A 160 16.18 -1.45 0.72
CA ALA A 160 15.44 -1.01 1.89
C ALA A 160 15.40 -2.07 3.01
N ASP A 161 15.50 -1.61 4.26
CA ASP A 161 15.57 -2.47 5.44
C ASP A 161 14.22 -3.10 5.77
N ILE A 162 13.13 -2.35 5.60
CA ILE A 162 11.76 -2.80 5.80
C ILE A 162 10.90 -2.33 4.62
N VAL A 163 10.19 -3.27 3.97
CA VAL A 163 9.31 -2.98 2.82
C VAL A 163 7.86 -3.24 3.20
N GLY A 164 7.04 -2.19 3.19
CA GLY A 164 5.59 -2.28 3.31
C GLY A 164 4.95 -2.77 2.02
N ILE A 165 4.15 -3.83 2.09
CA ILE A 165 3.42 -4.38 0.94
C ILE A 165 1.91 -4.36 1.20
N PRO A 166 1.07 -4.23 0.17
CA PRO A 166 -0.36 -4.23 0.37
C PRO A 166 -0.85 -5.64 0.69
N LYS A 167 -1.64 -5.76 1.77
CA LYS A 167 -2.25 -7.03 2.18
C LYS A 167 -3.49 -7.39 1.36
N LEU A 168 -4.16 -6.39 0.78
CA LEU A 168 -5.42 -6.57 0.06
C LEU A 168 -5.23 -7.39 -1.22
N ARG A 169 -6.00 -8.47 -1.37
CA ARG A 169 -5.95 -9.42 -2.50
C ARG A 169 -6.65 -8.93 -3.77
N GLN A 170 -6.36 -7.71 -4.17
CA GLN A 170 -6.88 -7.09 -5.40
C GLN A 170 -5.80 -7.02 -6.48
N PRO A 171 -6.18 -6.85 -7.78
CA PRO A 171 -5.24 -6.87 -8.90
C PRO A 171 -4.02 -5.97 -8.70
N ASN A 172 -4.20 -4.68 -8.43
CA ASN A 172 -3.10 -3.70 -8.37
C ASN A 172 -2.44 -3.58 -6.99
N TYR A 173 -2.71 -4.56 -6.12
CA TYR A 173 -2.25 -4.60 -4.73
C TYR A 173 -1.44 -5.88 -4.49
N GLN A 174 -1.87 -6.78 -3.61
CA GLN A 174 -1.06 -7.96 -3.25
C GLN A 174 -0.73 -8.83 -4.46
N ARG A 175 -1.65 -8.94 -5.43
CA ARG A 175 -1.43 -9.76 -6.63
C ARG A 175 -0.31 -9.17 -7.49
N LEU A 176 -0.42 -7.90 -7.87
CA LEU A 176 0.63 -7.20 -8.61
C LEU A 176 1.96 -7.17 -7.84
N ALA A 177 1.94 -6.98 -6.51
CA ALA A 177 3.15 -7.09 -5.68
C ALA A 177 3.84 -8.45 -5.83
N THR A 178 3.06 -9.53 -5.85
CA THR A 178 3.57 -10.90 -6.02
C THR A 178 4.20 -11.06 -7.39
N ASP A 179 3.49 -10.65 -8.45
CA ASP A 179 3.94 -10.78 -9.83
C ASP A 179 5.20 -9.94 -10.10
N VAL A 180 5.24 -8.70 -9.58
CA VAL A 180 6.40 -7.80 -9.65
C VAL A 180 7.60 -8.41 -8.96
N PHE A 181 7.46 -8.86 -7.70
CA PHE A 181 8.57 -9.45 -6.96
C PHE A 181 9.10 -10.69 -7.66
N GLN A 182 8.22 -11.55 -8.16
CA GLN A 182 8.60 -12.74 -8.93
C GLN A 182 9.36 -12.36 -10.21
N SER A 183 8.88 -11.38 -10.99
CA SER A 183 9.52 -10.95 -12.24
C SER A 183 10.96 -10.44 -12.05
N TYR A 184 11.26 -9.86 -10.88
CA TYR A 184 12.58 -9.34 -10.53
C TYR A 184 13.42 -10.26 -9.63
N GLY A 185 12.95 -11.48 -9.38
CA GLY A 185 13.62 -12.46 -8.54
C GLY A 185 13.74 -12.05 -7.06
N ILE A 186 12.80 -11.26 -6.55
CA ILE A 186 12.74 -10.87 -5.13
C ILE A 186 11.93 -11.92 -4.36
N ASP A 187 12.58 -12.66 -3.47
CA ASP A 187 11.88 -13.59 -2.58
C ASP A 187 11.29 -12.83 -1.37
N PHE A 188 9.97 -12.90 -1.20
CA PHE A 188 9.26 -12.35 -0.04
C PHE A 188 9.83 -12.87 1.28
N ARG A 189 10.29 -14.13 1.33
CA ARG A 189 10.84 -14.74 2.56
C ARG A 189 12.18 -14.17 2.97
N SER A 190 12.93 -13.67 2.00
CA SER A 190 14.24 -13.04 2.23
C SER A 190 14.13 -11.58 2.68
N LYS A 191 12.93 -10.98 2.56
CA LYS A 191 12.69 -9.58 2.90
C LYS A 191 12.04 -9.44 4.26
N VAL A 192 12.41 -8.37 4.96
CA VAL A 192 11.67 -7.93 6.14
C VAL A 192 10.49 -7.09 5.64
N LEU A 193 9.29 -7.61 5.85
CA LEU A 193 8.06 -7.05 5.28
C LEU A 193 7.14 -6.52 6.36
N THR A 194 6.35 -5.51 6.02
CA THR A 194 5.26 -4.96 6.84
C THR A 194 4.04 -4.67 5.95
N ASP A 195 2.94 -4.20 6.54
CA ASP A 195 1.79 -3.68 5.79
C ASP A 195 2.12 -2.32 5.14
N SER A 196 1.71 -2.06 3.90
CA SER A 196 1.94 -0.77 3.23
C SER A 196 1.17 0.41 3.86
N LEU A 197 0.23 0.13 4.76
CA LEU A 197 -0.47 1.11 5.60
C LEU A 197 0.17 1.25 7.00
N VAL A 198 1.39 0.75 7.21
CA VAL A 198 2.08 0.81 8.51
C VAL A 198 2.21 2.23 9.06
N ASN A 199 2.33 3.25 8.20
CA ASN A 199 2.37 4.65 8.62
C ASN A 199 1.11 5.06 9.42
N TYR A 200 -0.07 4.62 8.99
CA TYR A 200 -1.32 4.87 9.72
C TYR A 200 -1.40 4.07 11.01
N ARG A 201 -0.91 2.82 11.01
CA ARG A 201 -0.89 1.98 12.21
C ARG A 201 0.07 2.51 13.27
N LEU A 202 1.25 2.97 12.86
CA LEU A 202 2.19 3.68 13.73
C LEU A 202 1.55 4.90 14.40
N TYR A 203 0.67 5.62 13.70
CA TYR A 203 -0.09 6.71 14.29
C TYR A 203 -1.15 6.19 15.28
N GLN A 204 -2.03 5.29 14.81
CA GLN A 204 -3.16 4.77 15.59
C GLN A 204 -2.73 4.09 16.90
N ASP A 205 -1.59 3.40 16.86
CA ASP A 205 -1.04 2.69 18.01
C ASP A 205 -0.15 3.60 18.91
N GLY A 206 -0.12 4.91 18.63
CA GLY A 206 0.60 5.91 19.42
C GLY A 206 2.13 5.83 19.32
N HIS A 207 2.67 5.21 18.27
CA HIS A 207 4.10 5.03 18.09
C HIS A 207 4.78 6.26 17.47
N LEU A 208 4.08 7.05 16.64
CA LEU A 208 4.69 8.23 16.01
C LEU A 208 5.20 9.26 17.02
N SER A 209 4.43 9.59 18.06
CA SER A 209 4.87 10.54 19.10
C SER A 209 6.14 10.02 19.79
N ARG A 210 6.21 8.72 20.10
CA ARG A 210 7.40 8.08 20.68
C ARG A 210 8.63 8.17 19.78
N LEU A 211 8.46 7.98 18.47
CA LEU A 211 9.55 8.05 17.50
C LEU A 211 10.12 9.48 17.38
N MET A 212 9.28 10.49 17.51
CA MET A 212 9.68 11.90 17.37
C MET A 212 10.15 12.54 18.68
N LYS A 213 9.75 11.99 19.83
CA LYS A 213 10.03 12.59 21.15
C LYS A 213 11.52 12.74 21.41
N GLY A 214 11.95 13.99 21.61
CA GLY A 214 13.35 14.33 21.88
C GLY A 214 14.29 14.16 20.68
N ARG A 215 13.75 14.03 19.46
CA ARG A 215 14.52 13.82 18.22
C ARG A 215 14.36 15.01 17.28
N LYS A 216 15.42 15.30 16.53
CA LYS A 216 15.38 16.28 15.44
C LYS A 216 14.74 15.64 14.21
N VAL A 217 13.55 16.11 13.82
CA VAL A 217 12.78 15.53 12.72
C VAL A 217 12.94 16.37 11.46
N LEU A 218 13.43 15.77 10.39
CA LEU A 218 13.41 16.35 9.05
C LEU A 218 12.11 15.95 8.34
N VAL A 219 11.44 16.92 7.72
CA VAL A 219 10.27 16.64 6.88
C VAL A 219 10.64 16.86 5.41
N VAL A 220 10.29 15.90 4.56
CA VAL A 220 10.60 15.95 3.11
C VAL A 220 9.34 15.69 2.30
N GLY A 221 9.09 16.51 1.28
CA GLY A 221 7.93 16.36 0.39
C GLY A 221 7.21 17.66 0.07
N ASN A 222 6.20 17.59 -0.79
CA ASN A 222 5.48 18.79 -1.25
C ASN A 222 4.71 19.51 -0.14
N LEU A 223 4.39 18.80 0.94
CA LEU A 223 3.75 19.33 2.14
C LEU A 223 4.72 19.43 3.32
N ALA A 224 6.03 19.47 3.08
CA ALA A 224 7.00 19.48 4.16
C ALA A 224 6.86 20.72 5.07
N GLN A 225 6.63 21.89 4.48
CA GLN A 225 6.46 23.14 5.23
C GLN A 225 5.21 23.13 6.15
N PRO A 226 3.98 22.87 5.66
CA PRO A 226 2.81 22.83 6.53
C PRO A 226 2.87 21.67 7.54
N LEU A 227 3.45 20.52 7.18
CA LEU A 227 3.65 19.43 8.15
C LEU A 227 4.63 19.85 9.25
N ALA A 228 5.75 20.49 8.89
CA ALA A 228 6.72 20.99 9.86
C ALA A 228 6.09 21.97 10.87
N GLU A 229 5.21 22.86 10.41
CA GLU A 229 4.50 23.81 11.26
C GLU A 229 3.61 23.08 12.30
N VAL A 230 2.76 22.15 11.85
CA VAL A 230 1.87 21.37 12.74
C VAL A 230 2.68 20.49 13.72
N LEU A 231 3.80 19.91 13.27
CA LEU A 231 4.69 19.14 14.13
C LEU A 231 5.34 20.02 15.20
N ALA A 232 5.82 21.21 14.83
CA ALA A 232 6.44 22.15 15.76
C ALA A 232 5.44 22.67 16.80
N GLU A 233 4.21 23.00 16.39
CA GLU A 233 3.12 23.37 17.29
C GLU A 233 2.78 22.25 18.28
N SER A 234 2.93 20.99 17.82
CA SER A 234 2.79 19.80 18.66
C SER A 234 4.03 19.49 19.49
N GLY A 235 5.04 20.38 19.58
CA GLY A 235 6.22 20.22 20.42
C GLY A 235 7.31 19.30 19.85
N VAL A 236 7.23 18.91 18.58
CA VAL A 236 8.30 18.16 17.90
C VAL A 236 9.43 19.11 17.50
N ALA A 237 10.67 18.70 17.74
CA ALA A 237 11.84 19.46 17.31
C ALA A 237 12.09 19.26 15.80
N VAL A 238 11.55 20.16 14.98
CA VAL A 238 11.74 20.11 13.53
C VAL A 238 13.12 20.64 13.15
N ALA A 239 13.91 19.80 12.47
CA ALA A 239 15.26 20.11 11.99
C ALA A 239 15.25 20.98 10.73
N GLY A 240 14.23 20.80 9.90
CA GLY A 240 14.07 21.48 8.62
C GLY A 240 12.91 20.88 7.82
N ALA A 241 12.58 21.56 6.72
CA ALA A 241 11.62 21.11 5.73
C ALA A 241 12.26 21.21 4.34
N VAL A 242 12.26 20.11 3.58
CA VAL A 242 12.78 20.05 2.21
C VAL A 242 11.61 19.87 1.24
N ALA A 243 11.39 20.90 0.44
CA ALA A 243 10.33 20.99 -0.57
C ALA A 243 10.81 21.85 -1.74
N GLN A 244 10.27 21.70 -2.95
CA GLN A 244 9.29 20.68 -3.38
C GLN A 244 10.00 19.36 -3.76
N VAL A 245 9.23 18.31 -4.06
CA VAL A 245 9.73 17.08 -4.68
C VAL A 245 8.87 16.78 -5.91
N GLN A 246 9.43 17.01 -7.10
CA GLN A 246 8.76 16.90 -8.40
C GLN A 246 8.99 15.52 -9.02
N GLY A 247 8.69 14.48 -8.26
CA GLY A 247 8.81 13.08 -8.69
C GLY A 247 10.23 12.52 -8.64
N ILE A 248 10.43 11.36 -9.27
CA ILE A 248 11.63 10.54 -9.06
C ILE A 248 12.91 11.18 -9.60
N HIS A 249 12.82 11.95 -10.68
CA HIS A 249 14.00 12.60 -11.27
C HIS A 249 14.55 13.73 -10.39
N ASP A 250 13.80 14.14 -9.37
CA ASP A 250 14.18 15.21 -8.45
C ASP A 250 14.96 14.70 -7.23
N VAL A 251 15.06 13.37 -7.06
CA VAL A 251 15.69 12.71 -5.91
C VAL A 251 17.11 13.23 -5.66
N ASP A 252 17.91 13.41 -6.71
CA ASP A 252 19.32 13.78 -6.55
C ASP A 252 19.49 15.22 -6.04
N ARG A 253 18.64 16.14 -6.51
CA ARG A 253 18.58 17.52 -5.99
C ARG A 253 18.14 17.52 -4.54
N VAL A 254 17.05 16.81 -4.23
CA VAL A 254 16.48 16.72 -2.89
C VAL A 254 17.50 16.13 -1.90
N MET A 255 18.21 15.06 -2.26
CA MET A 255 19.30 14.53 -1.45
C MET A 255 20.43 15.55 -1.25
N GLY A 256 20.73 16.39 -2.24
CA GLY A 256 21.64 17.52 -2.11
C GLY A 256 21.26 18.49 -0.98
N GLU A 257 19.99 18.83 -0.87
CA GLU A 257 19.45 19.71 0.17
C GLU A 257 19.42 19.03 1.55
N ILE A 258 19.05 17.73 1.59
CA ILE A 258 19.02 16.93 2.81
C ILE A 258 20.41 16.83 3.46
N ARG A 259 21.48 16.73 2.66
CA ARG A 259 22.87 16.66 3.17
C ARG A 259 23.26 17.87 4.03
N GLY A 260 22.61 19.03 3.84
CA GLY A 260 22.82 20.22 4.66
C GLY A 260 22.08 20.22 6.00
N GLN A 261 21.21 19.24 6.27
CA GLN A 261 20.32 19.21 7.43
C GLN A 261 20.88 18.31 8.54
N ASN A 262 20.74 18.73 9.80
CA ASN A 262 21.14 17.94 10.97
C ASN A 262 19.91 17.37 11.70
N PHE A 263 19.58 16.11 11.42
CA PHE A 263 18.40 15.43 11.93
C PHE A 263 18.71 14.00 12.41
N ASP A 264 17.76 13.41 13.15
CA ASP A 264 17.81 12.04 13.64
C ASP A 264 16.86 11.13 12.86
N LEU A 265 15.65 11.64 12.54
CA LEU A 265 14.59 10.95 11.82
C LEU A 265 14.12 11.79 10.64
N ALA A 266 13.96 11.17 9.45
CA ALA A 266 13.28 11.79 8.32
C ALA A 266 11.87 11.21 8.12
N LEU A 267 10.88 12.08 7.94
CA LEU A 267 9.53 11.74 7.50
C LEU A 267 9.37 12.19 6.04
N VAL A 268 9.18 11.23 5.14
CA VAL A 268 9.21 11.47 3.69
C VAL A 268 7.83 11.26 3.07
N SER A 269 7.23 12.32 2.52
CA SER A 269 5.89 12.32 1.90
C SER A 269 5.97 12.89 0.48
N ALA A 270 6.50 12.11 -0.45
CA ALA A 270 6.90 12.57 -1.78
C ALA A 270 6.42 11.67 -2.93
N GLY A 271 5.25 11.05 -2.80
CA GLY A 271 4.75 10.07 -3.77
C GLY A 271 5.74 8.92 -3.96
N ILE A 272 5.93 8.47 -5.21
CA ILE A 272 6.80 7.32 -5.52
C ILE A 272 8.27 7.63 -5.19
N ALA A 273 8.68 8.90 -5.26
CA ALA A 273 10.03 9.32 -4.87
C ALA A 273 10.32 9.10 -3.38
N ALA A 274 9.30 8.96 -2.52
CA ALA A 274 9.48 8.73 -1.09
C ALA A 274 10.24 7.43 -0.79
N VAL A 275 10.00 6.37 -1.58
CA VAL A 275 10.71 5.09 -1.45
C VAL A 275 12.21 5.27 -1.69
N ILE A 276 12.57 5.97 -2.76
CA ILE A 276 13.95 6.18 -3.16
C ILE A 276 14.66 7.12 -2.17
N LEU A 277 13.98 8.18 -1.74
CA LEU A 277 14.51 9.12 -0.75
C LEU A 277 14.72 8.46 0.61
N ALA A 278 13.77 7.66 1.11
CA ALA A 278 13.92 6.99 2.41
C ALA A 278 15.08 5.99 2.40
N ASP A 279 15.24 5.21 1.32
CA ASP A 279 16.42 4.34 1.13
C ASP A 279 17.72 5.15 1.06
N ALA A 280 17.77 6.21 0.25
CA ALA A 280 18.96 7.03 0.06
C ALA A 280 19.36 7.76 1.36
N ILE A 281 18.41 8.26 2.15
CA ILE A 281 18.69 8.87 3.46
C ILE A 281 19.34 7.86 4.39
N ALA A 282 18.83 6.63 4.46
CA ALA A 282 19.46 5.60 5.28
C ALA A 282 20.87 5.26 4.78
N ALA A 283 21.01 4.99 3.48
CA ALA A 283 22.28 4.57 2.89
C ALA A 283 23.37 5.64 2.92
N GLU A 284 23.03 6.90 2.62
CA GLU A 284 24.00 7.99 2.44
C GLU A 284 24.22 8.83 3.70
N MET A 285 23.18 9.02 4.51
CA MET A 285 23.26 9.87 5.71
C MET A 285 23.44 9.06 7.00
N GLY A 286 23.26 7.74 6.94
CA GLY A 286 23.33 6.89 8.14
C GLY A 286 22.16 7.12 9.10
N LYS A 287 20.99 7.57 8.60
CA LYS A 287 19.84 8.02 9.42
C LYS A 287 18.64 7.09 9.31
N ALA A 288 17.72 7.20 10.26
CA ALA A 288 16.42 6.56 10.15
C ALA A 288 15.51 7.39 9.21
N ALA A 289 14.82 6.73 8.30
CA ALA A 289 13.87 7.36 7.38
C ALA A 289 12.60 6.52 7.24
N LEU A 290 11.46 7.19 7.35
CA LEU A 290 10.14 6.60 7.21
C LEU A 290 9.44 7.23 6.01
N ASP A 291 9.08 6.41 5.03
CA ASP A 291 8.08 6.77 4.03
C ASP A 291 6.74 6.99 4.74
N PHE A 292 6.37 8.25 4.85
CA PHE A 292 5.27 8.75 5.67
C PHE A 292 3.97 8.92 4.86
N GLY A 293 4.09 9.02 3.54
CA GLY A 293 2.96 9.05 2.60
C GLY A 293 1.87 10.05 2.98
N HIS A 294 0.62 9.63 2.81
CA HIS A 294 -0.55 10.47 3.10
C HIS A 294 -0.85 10.66 4.60
N MET A 295 -0.04 10.11 5.51
CA MET A 295 -0.14 10.43 6.94
C MET A 295 0.10 11.93 7.19
N ALA A 296 0.97 12.54 6.38
CA ALA A 296 1.18 14.00 6.36
C ALA A 296 -0.13 14.77 6.15
N ASN A 297 -0.95 14.33 5.18
CA ASN A 297 -2.23 14.98 4.88
C ASN A 297 -3.18 14.91 6.08
N ALA A 298 -3.31 13.73 6.68
CA ALA A 298 -4.22 13.51 7.81
C ALA A 298 -3.82 14.36 9.03
N ILE A 299 -2.51 14.49 9.30
CA ILE A 299 -2.01 15.36 10.39
C ILE A 299 -2.29 16.83 10.08
N ILE A 300 -1.95 17.31 8.88
CA ILE A 300 -2.16 18.72 8.48
C ILE A 300 -3.63 19.12 8.56
N LYS A 301 -4.54 18.23 8.14
CA LYS A 301 -5.99 18.48 8.17
C LYS A 301 -6.60 18.37 9.57
N GLY A 302 -5.84 17.94 10.57
CA GLY A 302 -6.35 17.68 11.91
C GLY A 302 -7.21 16.41 12.03
N GLU A 303 -7.25 15.57 10.99
CA GLU A 303 -7.92 14.26 11.01
C GLU A 303 -7.15 13.24 11.88
N ALA A 304 -5.85 13.49 12.07
CA ALA A 304 -4.94 12.69 12.88
C ALA A 304 -4.08 13.59 13.79
N PRO A 305 -4.66 14.20 14.84
CA PRO A 305 -3.92 15.12 15.70
C PRO A 305 -2.82 14.39 16.49
N LEU A 306 -1.62 14.98 16.53
CA LEU A 306 -0.54 14.49 17.35
C LEU A 306 -0.66 15.04 18.77
N GLN A 307 -0.53 14.16 19.77
CA GLN A 307 -0.37 14.53 21.17
C GLN A 307 1.09 14.26 21.55
N ALA A 308 1.81 15.26 22.07
CA ALA A 308 3.18 15.12 22.57
C ALA A 308 3.25 14.62 24.01
#